data_AF-A0AAW1KR55-F1
#
_entry.id   AF-A0AAW1KR55-F1
#
_cell.length_a   1.000
_cell.length_b   1.000
_cell.length_c   1.000
_cell.angle_alpha   90.00
_cell.angle_beta   90.00
_cell.angle_gamma   90.00
#
_symmetry.space_group_name_H-M   'P 1'
#
loop_
_entity.id
_entity.type
_entity.pdbx_description
1 polymer ?
#
loop_
_entity_poly.entity_id
_entity_poly.type
_entity_poly.pdbx_seq_one_letter_code
_entity_poly.pdbx_strand_id
1 'polypeptide(L)'
;MKEIKIFCAVVETGFIVERKTDENEIKVFGIVIWDSGFEKSKDPQRISIYSLKDCKNVLKVHKYTMCEFWPINTSIRINNHCDKSETPHPEDIIRKHIAHAEKRKLKWHNSEHFTYWCRYAQVDLTRSKHLKPVWNKLSEGSNVESKANSYGWKEKIRRYINGKDK
;
A
#
# COMPACT_ATOMS: atom_id res chain seq x y z
N MET A 1 16.61 -4.80 -20.37
CA MET A 1 15.87 -3.83 -21.23
C MET A 1 14.57 -4.39 -21.82
N LYS A 2 14.51 -5.62 -22.35
CA LYS A 2 13.28 -6.19 -22.94
C LYS A 2 12.13 -6.33 -21.92
N GLU A 3 12.43 -6.76 -20.70
CA GLU A 3 11.45 -6.97 -19.63
C GLU A 3 10.76 -5.66 -19.20
N ILE A 4 11.52 -4.56 -19.10
CA ILE A 4 10.96 -3.22 -18.82
C ILE A 4 9.92 -2.84 -19.86
N LYS A 5 10.17 -3.07 -21.16
CA LYS A 5 9.19 -2.76 -22.21
C LYS A 5 7.91 -3.59 -22.09
N ILE A 6 8.03 -4.87 -21.74
CA ILE A 6 6.87 -5.75 -21.51
C ILE A 6 6.09 -5.27 -20.29
N PHE A 7 6.78 -4.95 -19.20
CA PHE A 7 6.18 -4.40 -17.99
C PHE A 7 5.42 -3.08 -18.27
N CYS A 8 6.05 -2.15 -18.99
CA CYS A 8 5.45 -0.87 -19.37
C CYS A 8 4.24 -1.03 -20.31
N ALA A 9 4.09 -2.17 -20.98
CA ALA A 9 2.95 -2.43 -21.85
C ALA A 9 1.68 -2.85 -21.09
N VAL A 10 1.81 -3.26 -19.82
CA VAL A 10 0.70 -3.82 -19.03
C VAL A 10 0.45 -3.08 -17.71
N VAL A 11 1.38 -2.23 -17.28
CA VAL A 11 1.26 -1.49 -16.01
C VAL A 11 0.45 -0.21 -16.20
N GLU A 12 -0.48 0.05 -15.28
CA GLU A 12 -1.32 1.24 -15.29
C GLU A 12 -1.09 2.11 -14.05
N THR A 13 -1.54 3.36 -14.10
CA THR A 13 -1.53 4.25 -12.95
C THR A 13 -2.35 3.64 -11.81
N GLY A 14 -1.80 3.68 -10.61
CA GLY A 14 -2.40 3.13 -9.40
C GLY A 14 -2.11 1.66 -9.16
N PHE A 15 -1.47 0.94 -10.09
CA PHE A 15 -1.08 -0.45 -9.84
C PHE A 15 -0.02 -0.53 -8.74
N ILE A 16 -0.16 -1.53 -7.88
CA ILE A 16 0.84 -1.87 -6.86
C ILE A 16 1.85 -2.81 -7.51
N VAL A 17 3.13 -2.52 -7.30
CA VAL A 17 4.23 -3.36 -7.72
C VAL A 17 4.99 -3.87 -6.51
N GLU A 18 5.48 -5.10 -6.61
CA GLU A 18 6.33 -5.72 -5.61
C GLU A 18 7.69 -6.00 -6.25
N ARG A 19 8.75 -5.48 -5.66
CA ARG A 19 10.13 -5.84 -5.98
C ARG A 19 10.68 -6.84 -4.97
N LYS A 20 11.46 -7.79 -5.47
CA LYS A 20 12.32 -8.67 -4.68
C LYS A 20 13.74 -8.65 -5.24
N THR A 21 14.73 -8.53 -4.36
CA THR A 21 16.15 -8.70 -4.73
C THR A 21 16.50 -10.19 -4.77
N ASP A 22 16.17 -10.93 -3.71
CA ASP A 22 16.38 -12.38 -3.58
C ASP A 22 15.21 -13.05 -2.82
N GLU A 23 15.17 -14.40 -2.81
CA GLU A 23 14.07 -15.18 -2.19
C GLU A 23 13.92 -14.96 -0.68
N ASN A 24 15.01 -14.64 0.02
CA ASN A 24 15.06 -14.44 1.46
C ASN A 24 15.00 -12.96 1.88
N GLU A 25 14.87 -12.03 0.93
CA GLU A 25 14.99 -10.59 1.21
C GLU A 25 13.64 -9.88 1.39
N ILE A 26 13.69 -8.70 2.02
CA ILE A 26 12.52 -7.88 2.35
C ILE A 26 11.86 -7.38 1.06
N LYS A 27 10.58 -7.71 0.88
CA LYS A 27 9.77 -7.21 -0.24
C LYS A 27 9.60 -5.70 -0.14
N VAL A 28 9.78 -5.01 -1.26
CA VAL A 28 9.53 -3.57 -1.36
C VAL A 28 8.36 -3.33 -2.30
N PHE A 29 7.33 -2.64 -1.82
CA PHE A 29 6.14 -2.30 -2.59
C PHE A 29 6.19 -0.87 -3.11
N GLY A 30 5.67 -0.64 -4.30
CA GLY A 30 5.53 0.69 -4.87
C GLY A 30 4.16 0.87 -5.52
N ILE A 31 3.72 2.12 -5.66
CA ILE A 31 2.54 2.47 -6.44
C ILE A 31 2.96 3.21 -7.71
N VAL A 32 2.48 2.71 -8.85
CA VAL A 32 2.88 3.17 -10.17
C VAL A 32 2.06 4.38 -10.57
N ILE A 33 2.72 5.40 -11.12
CA ILE A 33 2.10 6.62 -11.62
C ILE A 33 2.70 6.93 -12.99
N TRP A 34 1.88 6.93 -14.03
CA TRP A 34 2.28 7.50 -15.32
C TRP A 34 2.28 9.04 -15.26
N ASP A 35 3.13 9.68 -16.05
CA ASP A 35 2.91 11.08 -16.39
C ASP A 35 1.58 11.21 -17.13
N SER A 36 0.78 12.21 -16.77
CA SER A 36 -0.57 12.39 -17.31
C SER A 36 -0.59 12.44 -18.84
N GLY A 37 -1.34 11.54 -19.46
CA GLY A 37 -1.49 11.45 -20.92
C GLY A 37 -0.41 10.62 -21.62
N PHE A 38 0.54 10.04 -20.88
CA PHE A 38 1.62 9.21 -21.43
C PHE A 38 1.40 7.70 -21.26
N GLU A 39 0.24 7.26 -20.78
CA GLU A 39 -0.06 5.85 -20.49
C GLU A 39 0.08 4.96 -21.74
N LYS A 40 -0.23 5.51 -22.92
CA LYS A 40 -0.11 4.80 -24.20
C LYS A 40 1.30 4.78 -24.77
N SER A 41 2.21 5.61 -24.25
CA SER A 41 3.58 5.75 -24.78
C SER A 41 4.42 4.49 -24.52
N LYS A 42 4.11 3.75 -23.45
CA LYS A 42 4.91 2.61 -22.96
C LYS A 42 6.37 2.98 -22.67
N ASP A 43 6.65 4.26 -22.49
CA ASP A 43 7.98 4.79 -22.20
C ASP A 43 8.27 4.70 -20.70
N PRO A 44 9.26 3.91 -20.26
CA PRO A 44 9.60 3.79 -18.85
C PRO A 44 10.04 5.11 -18.20
N GLN A 45 10.49 6.10 -18.97
CA GLN A 45 10.86 7.42 -18.44
C GLN A 45 9.65 8.22 -17.98
N ARG A 46 8.46 7.86 -18.46
CA ARG A 46 7.16 8.48 -18.09
C ARG A 46 6.50 7.78 -16.91
N ILE A 47 7.18 6.81 -16.29
CA ILE A 47 6.68 6.10 -15.12
C ILE A 47 7.46 6.55 -13.88
N SER A 48 6.70 6.93 -12.87
CA SER A 48 7.19 7.15 -11.51
C SER A 48 6.64 6.06 -10.59
N ILE A 49 7.49 5.52 -9.71
CA ILE A 49 7.06 4.57 -8.67
C ILE A 49 7.23 5.25 -7.32
N TYR A 50 6.14 5.42 -6.60
CA TYR A 50 6.16 5.97 -5.25
C TYR A 50 6.27 4.84 -4.24
N SER A 51 7.24 4.92 -3.35
CA SER A 51 7.45 3.96 -2.28
C SER A 51 8.00 4.68 -1.05
N LEU A 52 8.45 3.93 -0.05
CA LEU A 52 9.08 4.45 1.13
C LEU A 52 10.60 4.28 1.06
N LYS A 53 11.33 5.24 1.58
CA LYS A 53 12.77 5.20 1.79
C LYS A 53 13.08 5.46 3.26
N ASP A 54 13.99 4.68 3.84
CA ASP A 54 14.50 4.98 5.17
C ASP A 54 15.33 6.27 5.13
N CYS A 55 14.91 7.25 5.93
CA CYS A 55 15.61 8.50 6.15
C CYS A 55 15.82 8.69 7.65
N LYS A 56 16.93 8.17 8.20
CA LYS A 56 17.29 8.28 9.62
C LYS A 56 16.25 7.61 10.54
N ASN A 57 15.93 6.33 10.29
CA ASN A 57 14.94 5.53 11.04
C ASN A 57 13.50 6.03 10.88
N VAL A 58 13.24 6.87 9.87
CA VAL A 58 11.90 7.34 9.53
C VAL A 58 11.65 7.03 8.06
N LEU A 59 10.64 6.20 7.81
CA LEU A 59 10.19 5.91 6.45
C LEU A 59 9.49 7.14 5.87
N LYS A 60 9.99 7.64 4.74
CA LYS A 60 9.42 8.77 4.01
C LYS A 60 9.04 8.36 2.61
N VAL A 61 7.97 8.96 2.08
CA VAL A 61 7.60 8.80 0.68
C VAL A 61 8.74 9.30 -0.21
N HIS A 62 9.08 8.50 -1.20
CA HIS A 62 10.10 8.81 -2.19
C HIS A 62 9.58 8.43 -3.57
N LYS A 63 9.82 9.34 -4.53
CA LYS A 63 9.53 9.14 -5.95
C LYS A 63 10.76 8.52 -6.59
N TYR A 64 10.61 7.31 -7.11
CA TYR A 64 11.64 6.59 -7.85
C TYR A 64 11.33 6.63 -9.35
N THR A 65 12.38 6.70 -10.17
CA THR A 65 12.30 6.26 -11.57
C THR A 65 12.16 4.73 -11.64
N MET A 66 11.74 4.21 -12.80
CA MET A 66 11.66 2.76 -13.02
C MET A 66 12.98 2.04 -12.70
N CYS A 67 14.12 2.58 -13.17
CA CYS A 67 15.43 1.96 -12.99
C CYS A 67 15.94 2.03 -11.55
N GLU A 68 15.62 3.10 -10.81
CA GLU A 68 15.99 3.20 -9.39
C GLU A 68 15.16 2.24 -8.53
N PHE A 69 13.87 2.12 -8.84
CA PHE A 69 13.01 1.19 -8.11
C PHE A 69 13.36 -0.25 -8.45
N TRP A 70 13.55 -0.58 -9.74
CA TRP A 70 13.83 -1.92 -10.25
C TRP A 70 15.26 -2.02 -10.83
N PRO A 71 16.29 -2.10 -9.96
CA PRO A 71 17.67 -2.24 -10.39
C PRO A 71 17.95 -3.64 -10.98
N ILE A 72 19.09 -3.75 -11.66
CA ILE A 72 19.58 -5.01 -12.24
C ILE A 72 19.70 -6.09 -11.14
N ASN A 73 19.48 -7.35 -11.52
CA ASN A 73 19.46 -8.53 -10.63
C ASN A 73 18.35 -8.51 -9.57
N THR A 74 17.28 -7.76 -9.80
CA THR A 74 16.06 -7.83 -8.98
C THR A 74 14.86 -8.18 -9.87
N SER A 75 13.81 -8.72 -9.26
CA SER A 75 12.56 -9.04 -9.94
C SER A 75 11.46 -8.08 -9.53
N ILE A 76 10.55 -7.78 -10.45
CA ILE A 76 9.35 -6.99 -10.20
C ILE A 76 8.11 -7.74 -10.68
N ARG A 77 7.00 -7.57 -9.98
CA ARG A 77 5.68 -8.05 -10.42
C ARG A 77 4.59 -7.05 -10.05
N ILE A 78 3.50 -7.05 -10.81
CA ILE A 78 2.25 -6.38 -10.42
C ILE A 78 1.62 -7.21 -9.28
N ASN A 79 1.26 -6.55 -8.18
CA ASN A 79 0.69 -7.19 -6.99
C ASN A 79 -0.51 -6.40 -6.42
N ASN A 80 -1.59 -6.32 -7.20
CA ASN A 80 -2.87 -5.75 -6.77
C ASN A 80 -3.68 -6.77 -5.92
N HIS A 81 -3.08 -7.32 -4.86
CA HIS A 81 -3.62 -8.48 -4.13
C HIS A 81 -5.04 -8.29 -3.56
N CYS A 82 -5.47 -7.05 -3.29
CA CYS A 82 -6.78 -6.75 -2.72
C CYS A 82 -7.87 -6.39 -3.74
N ASP A 83 -7.58 -6.32 -5.05
CA ASP A 83 -8.59 -5.96 -6.07
C ASP A 83 -9.80 -6.92 -6.12
N LYS A 84 -9.67 -8.13 -5.55
CA LYS A 84 -10.77 -9.11 -5.44
C LYS A 84 -11.77 -8.79 -4.32
N SER A 85 -11.35 -8.04 -3.30
CA SER A 85 -12.14 -7.77 -2.09
C SER A 85 -12.38 -6.29 -1.85
N GLU A 86 -11.53 -5.42 -2.40
CA GLU A 86 -11.58 -3.96 -2.25
C GLU A 86 -11.67 -3.32 -3.62
N THR A 87 -12.42 -2.23 -3.73
CA THR A 87 -12.49 -1.45 -4.98
C THR A 87 -11.29 -0.50 -5.05
N PRO A 88 -10.44 -0.57 -6.08
CA PRO A 88 -9.33 0.36 -6.23
C PRO A 88 -9.85 1.77 -6.50
N HIS A 89 -9.18 2.76 -5.93
CA HIS A 89 -9.50 4.16 -6.18
C HIS A 89 -9.20 4.58 -7.62
N PRO A 90 -9.94 5.57 -8.15
CA PRO A 90 -9.58 6.20 -9.41
C PRO A 90 -8.25 6.95 -9.28
N GLU A 91 -7.59 7.16 -10.43
CA GLU A 91 -6.27 7.77 -10.52
C GLU A 91 -6.16 9.12 -9.80
N ASP A 92 -7.17 9.99 -9.91
CA ASP A 92 -7.14 11.33 -9.33
C ASP A 92 -7.09 11.27 -7.79
N ILE A 93 -7.79 10.31 -7.19
CA ILE A 93 -7.77 10.06 -5.74
C ILE A 93 -6.43 9.48 -5.32
N ILE A 94 -5.88 8.53 -6.07
CA ILE A 94 -4.56 7.94 -5.79
C ILE A 94 -3.47 9.03 -5.80
N ARG A 95 -3.48 9.92 -6.81
CA ARG A 95 -2.53 11.05 -6.88
C ARG A 95 -2.69 11.99 -5.68
N LYS A 96 -3.92 12.29 -5.24
CA LYS A 96 -4.19 13.09 -4.04
C LYS A 96 -3.66 12.41 -2.78
N HIS A 97 -3.82 11.10 -2.64
CA HIS A 97 -3.25 10.31 -1.54
C HIS A 97 -1.73 10.42 -1.49
N ILE A 98 -1.05 10.20 -2.62
CA ILE A 98 0.41 10.32 -2.70
C ILE A 98 0.86 11.74 -2.31
N ALA A 99 0.26 12.77 -2.91
CA ALA A 99 0.59 14.16 -2.60
C ALA A 99 0.32 14.51 -1.11
N HIS A 100 -0.71 13.92 -0.50
CA HIS A 100 -0.98 14.08 0.92
C HIS A 100 0.11 13.42 1.78
N ALA A 101 0.52 12.20 1.41
CA ALA A 101 1.54 11.43 2.10
C ALA A 101 2.95 12.06 2.00
N GLU A 102 3.28 12.73 0.89
CA GLU A 102 4.52 13.48 0.74
C GLU A 102 4.57 14.73 1.63
N LYS A 103 3.45 15.44 1.74
CA LYS A 103 3.37 16.73 2.47
C LYS A 103 3.26 16.56 3.98
N ARG A 104 2.64 15.47 4.45
CA ARG A 104 2.34 15.28 5.88
C ARG A 104 3.31 14.30 6.52
N LYS A 105 3.57 14.51 7.82
CA LYS A 105 4.36 13.58 8.65
C LYS A 105 3.52 12.36 9.07
N LEU A 106 3.06 11.60 8.09
CA LEU A 106 2.39 10.32 8.35
C LEU A 106 3.43 9.30 8.80
N LYS A 107 3.07 8.49 9.80
CA LYS A 107 3.93 7.39 10.28
C LYS A 107 3.62 6.15 9.44
N TRP A 108 4.63 5.66 8.73
CA TRP A 108 4.53 4.44 7.95
C TRP A 108 5.24 3.29 8.66
N HIS A 109 4.65 2.10 8.58
CA HIS A 109 5.24 0.88 9.13
C HIS A 109 6.09 0.14 8.09
N ASN A 110 5.61 0.06 6.85
CA ASN A 110 6.31 -0.54 5.73
C ASN A 110 5.73 -0.02 4.40
N SER A 111 6.37 -0.37 3.29
CA SER A 111 5.97 0.06 1.94
C SER A 111 4.64 -0.55 1.50
N GLU A 112 4.33 -1.78 1.92
CA GLU A 112 3.05 -2.45 1.63
C GLU A 112 1.87 -1.65 2.17
N HIS A 113 1.91 -1.26 3.44
CA HIS A 113 0.90 -0.43 4.10
C HIS A 113 0.71 0.91 3.39
N PHE A 114 1.80 1.55 2.95
CA PHE A 114 1.71 2.78 2.17
C PHE A 114 0.96 2.57 0.85
N THR A 115 1.36 1.58 0.06
CA THR A 115 0.74 1.32 -1.25
C THR A 115 -0.72 0.89 -1.13
N TYR A 116 -1.06 0.08 -0.13
CA TYR A 116 -2.43 -0.29 0.21
C TYR A 116 -3.25 0.97 0.54
N TRP A 117 -2.71 1.84 1.40
CA TRP A 117 -3.40 3.07 1.78
C TRP A 117 -3.68 3.96 0.57
N CYS A 118 -2.71 4.10 -0.35
CA CYS A 118 -2.92 4.87 -1.57
C CYS A 118 -4.04 4.28 -2.45
N ARG A 119 -4.05 2.95 -2.69
CA ARG A 119 -4.97 2.31 -3.64
C ARG A 119 -6.37 2.05 -3.08
N TYR A 120 -6.52 1.79 -1.78
CA TYR A 120 -7.79 1.29 -1.22
C TYR A 120 -8.32 2.07 0.00
N ALA A 121 -7.50 2.84 0.72
CA ALA A 121 -7.97 3.41 1.99
C ALA A 121 -9.14 4.37 1.79
N GLN A 122 -10.15 4.24 2.64
CA GLN A 122 -11.32 5.12 2.63
C GLN A 122 -10.89 6.56 2.86
N VAL A 123 -11.35 7.45 1.98
CA VAL A 123 -11.00 8.86 2.03
C VAL A 123 -11.98 9.57 2.96
N ASP A 124 -11.60 9.80 4.22
CA ASP A 124 -12.36 10.72 5.06
C ASP A 124 -11.94 12.16 4.73
N LEU A 125 -12.38 12.66 3.58
CA LEU A 125 -12.11 14.03 3.11
C LEU A 125 -12.73 15.11 4.02
N THR A 126 -13.54 14.71 5.01
CA THR A 126 -14.32 15.64 5.83
C THR A 126 -13.64 16.06 7.13
N ARG A 127 -12.59 15.38 7.60
CA ARG A 127 -12.01 15.65 8.93
C ARG A 127 -10.51 15.95 8.93
N SER A 128 -10.22 17.24 8.83
CA SER A 128 -9.08 17.80 9.55
C SER A 128 -9.29 17.57 11.05
N LYS A 129 -8.32 16.89 11.68
CA LYS A 129 -8.14 16.61 13.13
C LYS A 129 -8.57 15.20 13.55
N HIS A 130 -7.54 14.41 13.86
CA HIS A 130 -7.55 13.17 14.66
C HIS A 130 -8.13 11.92 14.00
N LEU A 131 -7.26 11.14 13.36
CA LEU A 131 -7.47 9.71 13.16
C LEU A 131 -6.32 8.93 13.79
N LYS A 132 -6.65 8.04 14.73
CA LYS A 132 -5.78 6.91 15.08
C LYS A 132 -5.99 5.84 14.00
N PRO A 133 -4.92 5.26 13.42
CA PRO A 133 -5.07 4.23 12.38
C PRO A 133 -5.71 2.97 12.97
N VAL A 134 -6.66 2.37 12.27
CA VAL A 134 -7.35 1.10 12.61
C VAL A 134 -6.45 -0.13 12.32
N TRP A 135 -5.12 0.02 12.43
CA TRP A 135 -4.17 -0.98 11.93
C TRP A 135 -3.33 -1.70 12.99
N ASN A 136 -3.61 -1.50 14.29
CA ASN A 136 -2.99 -2.26 15.38
C ASN A 136 -3.35 -3.76 15.43
N LYS A 137 -3.81 -4.38 14.33
CA LYS A 137 -4.21 -5.80 14.30
C LYS A 137 -3.49 -6.68 13.28
N LEU A 138 -2.58 -6.13 12.48
CA LEU A 138 -1.81 -6.92 11.49
C LEU A 138 -0.34 -7.18 11.88
N SER A 139 0.17 -6.58 12.96
CA SER A 139 1.59 -6.70 13.36
C SER A 139 1.84 -7.58 14.59
N GLU A 140 0.86 -8.33 15.09
CA GLU A 140 1.08 -9.30 16.17
C GLU A 140 0.96 -10.73 15.60
N GLY A 141 2.04 -11.48 15.81
CA GLY A 141 2.41 -12.67 15.05
C GLY A 141 1.53 -13.91 15.23
N SER A 142 1.87 -14.86 14.36
CA SER A 142 1.66 -16.30 14.37
C SER A 142 0.97 -16.94 15.59
N ASN A 143 -0.13 -17.63 15.25
CA ASN A 143 -0.64 -18.90 15.81
C ASN A 143 -1.39 -18.84 17.15
N VAL A 144 -2.73 -18.77 17.12
CA VAL A 144 -3.65 -19.70 17.81
C VAL A 144 -5.04 -19.57 17.15
N GLU A 145 -5.44 -20.57 16.36
CA GLU A 145 -6.78 -21.20 16.28
C GLU A 145 -8.06 -20.48 16.80
N SER A 146 -8.18 -19.16 16.65
CA SER A 146 -9.30 -18.37 17.23
C SER A 146 -9.58 -17.06 16.48
N LYS A 147 -9.37 -17.04 15.16
CA LYS A 147 -10.01 -16.02 14.29
C LYS A 147 -11.10 -16.62 13.37
N ALA A 148 -11.42 -17.89 13.60
CA ALA A 148 -12.68 -18.50 13.21
C ALA A 148 -13.74 -18.14 14.27
N ASN A 149 -14.84 -17.53 13.83
CA ASN A 149 -16.00 -17.06 14.60
C ASN A 149 -15.96 -15.63 15.20
N SER A 150 -15.96 -14.61 14.34
CA SER A 150 -16.28 -13.20 14.67
C SER A 150 -16.97 -12.41 13.54
N TYR A 151 -18.27 -12.52 13.27
CA TYR A 151 -19.40 -13.06 14.05
C TYR A 151 -19.80 -12.21 15.26
N GLY A 152 -20.69 -11.21 15.10
CA GLY A 152 -21.64 -10.83 16.16
C GLY A 152 -21.11 -10.57 17.59
N TRP A 153 -19.92 -9.99 17.76
CA TRP A 153 -19.31 -9.76 19.10
C TRP A 153 -20.03 -8.72 19.96
N LYS A 154 -21.03 -8.02 19.40
CA LYS A 154 -21.85 -7.08 20.17
C LYS A 154 -22.71 -7.79 21.22
N GLU A 155 -23.16 -9.02 20.98
CA GLU A 155 -24.16 -9.66 21.86
C GLU A 155 -23.56 -10.48 23.01
N LYS A 156 -22.40 -11.11 22.81
CA LYS A 156 -21.76 -11.97 23.84
C LYS A 156 -20.95 -11.17 24.87
N ILE A 157 -20.26 -10.11 24.42
CA ILE A 157 -19.57 -9.16 25.31
C ILE A 157 -20.60 -8.46 26.23
N ARG A 158 -21.80 -8.16 25.70
CA ARG A 158 -22.91 -7.56 26.45
C ARG A 158 -23.43 -8.44 27.59
N ARG A 159 -23.39 -9.78 27.45
CA ARG A 159 -23.81 -10.71 28.51
C ARG A 159 -22.73 -10.91 29.58
N TYR A 160 -21.46 -10.78 29.24
CA TYR A 160 -20.36 -10.98 30.18
C TYR A 160 -20.08 -9.73 31.05
N ILE A 161 -20.26 -8.52 30.49
CA ILE A 161 -20.10 -7.26 31.23
C ILE A 161 -21.20 -7.05 32.27
N ASN A 162 -22.43 -7.51 32.00
CA ASN A 162 -23.58 -7.36 32.91
C ASN A 162 -23.74 -8.52 33.93
N GLY A 163 -22.80 -9.48 33.95
CA GLY A 163 -22.97 -10.74 34.67
C GLY A 163 -22.00 -10.99 35.84
N LYS A 164 -21.14 -10.04 36.20
CA LYS A 164 -20.28 -10.16 37.39
C LYS A 164 -20.34 -8.91 38.25
N ASP A 165 -21.53 -8.68 38.82
CA ASP A 165 -21.68 -8.20 40.19
C ASP A 165 -22.67 -9.13 40.89
N LYS A 166 -22.12 -10.21 41.45
CA LYS A 166 -22.43 -10.78 42.78
C LYS A 166 -21.46 -11.91 43.09
#